data_AF-A0A3M1GTL9-F1
#
_entry.id   AF-A0A3M1GTL9-F1
#
_cell.length_a   1.000
_cell.length_b   1.000
_cell.length_c   1.000
_cell.angle_alpha   90.00
_cell.angle_beta   90.00
_cell.angle_gamma   90.00
#
_symmetry.space_group_name_H-M   'P 1'
#
loop_
_entity.id
_entity.type
_entity.pdbx_description
1 polymer ?
#
loop_
_entity_poly.entity_id
_entity_poly.type
_entity_poly.pdbx_seq_one_letter_code
_entity_poly.pdbx_strand_id
1 'polypeptide(L)'
;MTSQNTGRIVSGIIVGIIFLLLLGLTWLLVLNPAQADHAGLGNSVDVLATASALQTTNQQQEIQATATAQAEEWKKTVEEKESDLRHVRQEGQSQVLELQARLDTLQQDIEQTRRSITGIQQQIEALQQAIQTDAETYRQDLAALENEMTQVEQTLETRLSEINLALQNARAALAARQPTPPPAAVSPDDSSSDSDDKSDSSRAEKEDEDAKEKEDKKDKDEHDD
;
A
#
# COMPACT_ATOMS: atom_id res chain seq x y z
N MET A 1 -31.38 -12.10 -1.42
CA MET A 1 -31.95 -12.84 -2.56
C MET A 1 -33.48 -12.72 -2.55
N THR A 2 -34.07 -11.60 -2.99
CA THR A 2 -35.55 -11.44 -3.03
C THR A 2 -36.08 -10.50 -4.13
N SER A 3 -35.23 -9.88 -4.94
CA SER A 3 -35.67 -8.80 -5.86
C SER A 3 -36.23 -9.27 -7.23
N GLN A 4 -35.99 -10.53 -7.66
CA GLN A 4 -36.39 -10.97 -9.00
C GLN A 4 -37.88 -11.34 -9.17
N ASN A 5 -38.64 -11.52 -8.10
CA ASN A 5 -40.04 -11.97 -8.21
C ASN A 5 -41.05 -10.83 -8.37
N THR A 6 -40.70 -9.60 -8.01
CA THR A 6 -41.63 -8.47 -8.04
C THR A 6 -41.96 -8.02 -9.46
N GLY A 7 -41.00 -8.11 -10.40
CA GLY A 7 -41.20 -7.68 -11.79
C GLY A 7 -42.18 -8.55 -12.59
N ARG A 8 -42.27 -9.86 -12.29
CA ARG A 8 -43.17 -10.77 -13.01
C ARG A 8 -44.64 -10.61 -12.60
N ILE A 9 -44.89 -10.20 -11.36
CA ILE A 9 -46.24 -10.02 -10.82
C ILE A 9 -46.88 -8.77 -11.42
N VAL A 10 -46.13 -7.68 -11.60
CA VAL A 10 -46.67 -6.43 -12.16
C VAL A 10 -47.01 -6.57 -13.65
N SER A 11 -46.18 -7.29 -14.42
CA SER A 11 -46.45 -7.55 -15.85
C SER A 11 -47.73 -8.37 -16.07
N GLY A 12 -47.98 -9.39 -15.25
CA GLY A 12 -49.18 -10.22 -15.37
C GLY A 12 -50.48 -9.47 -15.07
N ILE A 13 -50.46 -8.54 -14.11
CA ILE A 13 -51.65 -7.75 -13.73
C ILE A 13 -52.04 -6.78 -14.84
N ILE A 14 -51.08 -6.12 -15.49
CA ILE A 14 -51.35 -5.14 -16.54
C ILE A 14 -51.94 -5.83 -17.79
N VAL A 15 -51.39 -6.98 -18.20
CA VAL A 15 -51.93 -7.76 -19.34
C VAL A 15 -53.34 -8.28 -19.02
N GLY A 16 -53.59 -8.71 -17.78
CA GLY A 16 -54.91 -9.18 -17.35
C GLY A 16 -56.00 -8.10 -17.38
N ILE A 17 -55.67 -6.86 -16.97
CA ILE A 17 -56.61 -5.73 -16.98
C ILE A 17 -56.95 -5.33 -18.43
N ILE A 18 -55.96 -5.29 -19.33
CA ILE A 18 -56.18 -4.96 -20.75
C ILE A 18 -57.06 -6.02 -21.42
N PHE A 19 -56.84 -7.31 -21.13
CA PHE A 19 -57.63 -8.40 -21.69
C PHE A 19 -59.09 -8.37 -21.19
N LEU A 20 -59.32 -8.02 -19.91
CA LEU A 20 -60.67 -7.84 -19.35
C LEU A 20 -61.41 -6.65 -19.97
N LEU A 21 -60.72 -5.54 -20.25
CA LEU A 21 -61.32 -4.38 -20.90
C LEU A 21 -61.72 -4.68 -22.36
N LEU A 22 -60.91 -5.45 -23.10
CA LEU A 22 -61.23 -5.87 -24.47
C LEU A 22 -62.40 -6.88 -24.53
N LEU A 23 -62.48 -7.80 -23.56
CA LEU A 23 -63.61 -8.73 -23.43
C LEU A 23 -64.91 -8.02 -23.03
N GLY A 24 -64.85 -7.01 -22.16
CA GLY A 24 -66.00 -6.19 -21.81
C GLY A 24 -66.56 -5.38 -22.99
N LEU A 25 -65.68 -4.82 -23.82
CA LEU A 25 -66.09 -4.06 -25.01
C LEU A 25 -66.73 -4.93 -26.10
N THR A 26 -66.24 -6.16 -26.29
CA THR A 26 -66.83 -7.10 -27.25
C THR A 26 -68.19 -7.62 -26.80
N TRP A 27 -68.43 -7.75 -25.50
CA TRP A 27 -69.76 -8.10 -24.96
C TRP A 27 -70.80 -6.97 -25.12
N LEU A 28 -70.37 -5.70 -25.08
CA LEU A 28 -71.27 -4.56 -25.22
C LEU A 28 -71.82 -4.40 -26.65
N LEU A 29 -71.12 -4.90 -27.67
CA LEU A 29 -71.53 -4.86 -29.08
C LEU A 29 -72.58 -5.92 -29.46
N VAL A 30 -72.74 -6.99 -28.66
CA VAL A 30 -73.67 -8.10 -28.97
C VAL A 30 -75.07 -7.88 -28.39
N LEU A 31 -75.25 -6.95 -27.44
CA LEU A 31 -76.50 -6.80 -26.69
C LEU A 31 -77.48 -5.70 -27.16
N ASN A 32 -77.31 -5.12 -28.35
CA ASN A 32 -78.30 -4.17 -28.88
C ASN A 32 -79.02 -4.59 -30.18
N PRO A 33 -79.72 -5.75 -30.23
CA PRO A 33 -80.75 -6.01 -31.24
C PRO A 33 -82.12 -5.56 -30.72
N ALA A 34 -82.35 -4.25 -30.61
CA ALA A 34 -83.67 -3.68 -30.29
C ALA A 34 -83.80 -2.38 -31.09
N GLN A 35 -84.74 -2.16 -32.01
CA GLN A 35 -85.94 -2.85 -32.41
C GLN A 35 -86.16 -2.52 -33.91
N ALA A 36 -86.51 -3.51 -34.72
CA ALA A 36 -87.00 -3.27 -36.08
C ALA A 36 -88.16 -4.21 -36.33
N ASP A 37 -89.31 -3.87 -35.76
CA ASP A 37 -90.57 -4.50 -36.15
C ASP A 37 -91.71 -3.49 -36.04
N HIS A 38 -91.81 -2.61 -37.05
CA HIS A 38 -93.07 -1.97 -37.43
C HIS A 38 -93.10 -1.80 -38.94
N ALA A 39 -93.81 -2.72 -39.59
CA ALA A 39 -94.27 -2.61 -40.96
C ALA A 39 -95.24 -1.42 -41.08
N GLY A 40 -94.85 -0.42 -41.87
CA GLY A 40 -95.68 0.73 -42.22
C GLY A 40 -95.14 1.39 -43.48
N LEU A 41 -95.82 1.14 -44.60
CA LEU A 41 -95.53 1.74 -45.91
C LEU A 41 -95.66 3.27 -45.82
N GLY A 42 -94.52 3.94 -45.68
CA GLY A 42 -94.36 5.39 -45.77
C GLY A 42 -92.87 5.67 -45.97
N ASN A 43 -92.46 5.82 -47.23
CA ASN A 43 -91.06 5.88 -47.67
C ASN A 43 -90.40 7.23 -47.36
N SER A 44 -90.58 7.75 -46.14
CA SER A 44 -89.76 8.85 -45.62
C SER A 44 -88.57 8.22 -44.90
N VAL A 45 -87.44 8.13 -45.60
CA VAL A 45 -86.14 7.90 -44.95
C VAL A 45 -86.06 8.89 -43.80
N ASP A 46 -85.99 8.39 -42.57
CA ASP A 46 -85.76 9.24 -41.42
C ASP A 46 -84.30 9.70 -41.47
N VAL A 47 -84.09 10.78 -42.23
CA VAL A 47 -82.78 11.37 -42.52
C VAL A 47 -82.05 11.69 -41.20
N LEU A 48 -82.81 12.00 -40.14
CA LEU A 48 -82.29 12.31 -38.82
C LEU A 48 -81.70 11.07 -38.13
N ALA A 49 -82.40 9.93 -38.17
CA ALA A 49 -81.89 8.66 -37.63
C ALA A 49 -80.62 8.21 -38.38
N THR A 50 -80.64 8.33 -39.72
CA THR A 50 -79.50 7.95 -40.57
C THR A 50 -78.27 8.84 -40.31
N ALA A 51 -78.45 10.15 -40.13
CA ALA A 51 -77.37 11.07 -39.79
C ALA A 51 -76.76 10.77 -38.41
N SER A 52 -77.58 10.42 -37.42
CA SER A 52 -77.12 10.07 -36.07
C SER A 52 -76.31 8.75 -36.03
N ALA A 53 -76.71 7.75 -36.81
CA ALA A 53 -76.00 6.48 -36.94
C ALA A 53 -74.63 6.68 -37.64
N LEU A 54 -74.57 7.55 -38.64
CA LEU A 54 -73.31 7.88 -39.31
C LEU A 54 -72.34 8.61 -38.36
N GLN A 55 -72.85 9.57 -37.59
CA GLN A 55 -72.05 10.33 -36.62
C GLN A 55 -71.49 9.42 -35.52
N THR A 56 -72.29 8.51 -34.99
CA THR A 56 -71.84 7.54 -33.98
C THR A 56 -70.81 6.57 -34.55
N THR A 57 -70.99 6.11 -35.79
CA THR A 57 -70.00 5.27 -36.47
C THR A 57 -68.66 5.98 -36.67
N ASN A 58 -68.68 7.25 -37.09
CA ASN A 58 -67.46 8.05 -37.26
C ASN A 58 -66.74 8.25 -35.91
N GLN A 59 -67.46 8.60 -34.84
CA GLN A 59 -66.86 8.72 -33.51
C GLN A 59 -66.25 7.39 -33.03
N GLN A 60 -66.92 6.27 -33.30
CA GLN A 60 -66.40 4.96 -32.92
C GLN A 60 -65.13 4.60 -33.69
N GLN A 61 -65.04 4.93 -34.98
CA GLN A 61 -63.83 4.76 -35.78
C GLN A 61 -62.68 5.63 -35.26
N GLU A 62 -62.96 6.88 -34.89
CA GLU A 62 -61.95 7.78 -34.30
C GLU A 62 -61.42 7.24 -32.96
N ILE A 63 -62.30 6.74 -32.09
CA ILE A 63 -61.92 6.11 -30.82
C ILE A 63 -61.08 4.86 -31.08
N GLN A 64 -61.46 4.04 -32.05
CA GLN A 64 -60.72 2.82 -32.37
C GLN A 64 -59.33 3.15 -32.94
N ALA A 65 -59.23 4.13 -33.85
CA ALA A 65 -57.97 4.57 -34.43
C ALA A 65 -57.02 5.16 -33.37
N THR A 66 -57.55 5.99 -32.46
CA THR A 66 -56.75 6.56 -31.36
C THR A 66 -56.30 5.49 -30.37
N ALA A 67 -57.15 4.53 -30.02
CA ALA A 67 -56.79 3.41 -29.16
C ALA A 67 -55.70 2.52 -29.79
N THR A 68 -55.78 2.23 -31.10
CA THR A 68 -54.74 1.48 -31.80
C THR A 68 -53.43 2.23 -31.87
N ALA A 69 -53.46 3.54 -32.14
CA ALA A 69 -52.25 4.37 -32.19
C ALA A 69 -51.54 4.42 -30.83
N GLN A 70 -52.30 4.61 -29.74
CA GLN A 70 -51.74 4.55 -28.39
C GLN A 70 -51.15 3.17 -28.08
N ALA A 71 -51.84 2.08 -28.43
CA ALA A 71 -51.34 0.73 -28.19
C ALA A 71 -49.99 0.47 -28.92
N GLU A 72 -49.83 0.97 -30.14
CA GLU A 72 -48.57 0.90 -30.88
C GLU A 72 -47.46 1.73 -30.23
N GLU A 73 -47.78 2.94 -29.76
CA GLU A 73 -46.84 3.80 -29.03
C GLU A 73 -46.36 3.12 -27.73
N TRP A 74 -47.29 2.61 -26.91
CA TRP A 74 -46.97 1.88 -25.69
C TRP A 74 -46.11 0.65 -25.98
N LYS A 75 -46.41 -0.09 -27.04
CA LYS A 75 -45.61 -1.24 -27.46
C LYS A 75 -44.18 -0.82 -27.77
N LYS A 76 -44.00 0.26 -28.54
CA LYS A 76 -42.67 0.80 -28.85
C LYS A 76 -41.92 1.23 -27.59
N THR A 77 -42.58 1.92 -26.66
CA THR A 77 -41.97 2.33 -25.39
C THR A 77 -41.55 1.12 -24.54
N VAL A 78 -42.36 0.06 -24.50
CA VAL A 78 -42.01 -1.17 -23.78
C VAL A 78 -40.79 -1.84 -24.42
N GLU A 79 -40.75 -1.96 -25.75
CA GLU A 79 -39.61 -2.54 -26.47
C GLU A 79 -38.31 -1.74 -26.23
N GLU A 80 -38.40 -0.41 -26.23
CA GLU A 80 -37.28 0.49 -25.92
C GLU A 80 -36.78 0.27 -24.49
N LYS A 81 -37.69 0.26 -23.50
CA LYS A 81 -37.31 0.05 -22.09
C LYS A 81 -36.78 -1.36 -21.82
N GLU A 82 -37.28 -2.37 -22.51
CA GLU A 82 -36.72 -3.73 -22.45
C GLU A 82 -35.32 -3.81 -23.06
N SER A 83 -35.06 -3.02 -24.10
CA SER A 83 -33.71 -2.88 -24.66
C SER A 83 -32.77 -2.17 -23.67
N ASP A 84 -33.18 -1.04 -23.09
CA ASP A 84 -32.43 -0.29 -22.08
C ASP A 84 -32.07 -1.19 -20.88
N LEU A 85 -33.05 -1.93 -20.36
CA LEU A 85 -32.84 -2.84 -19.23
C LEU A 85 -31.89 -3.99 -19.56
N ARG A 86 -31.91 -4.49 -20.80
CA ARG A 86 -30.95 -5.50 -21.25
C ARG A 86 -29.54 -4.91 -21.31
N HIS A 87 -29.39 -3.71 -21.84
CA HIS A 87 -28.10 -3.02 -21.89
C HIS A 87 -27.53 -2.79 -20.48
N VAL A 88 -28.31 -2.16 -19.59
CA VAL A 88 -27.88 -1.89 -18.20
C VAL A 88 -27.53 -3.19 -17.46
N ARG A 89 -28.28 -4.27 -17.70
CA ARG A 89 -27.95 -5.59 -17.12
C ARG A 89 -26.63 -6.13 -17.64
N GLN A 90 -26.37 -6.05 -18.94
CA GLN A 90 -25.13 -6.52 -19.55
C GLN A 90 -23.93 -5.70 -19.07
N GLU A 91 -24.07 -4.38 -19.03
CA GLU A 91 -23.05 -3.47 -18.52
C GLU A 91 -22.75 -3.74 -17.05
N GLY A 92 -23.79 -3.87 -16.22
CA GLY A 92 -23.62 -4.22 -14.80
C GLY A 92 -22.96 -5.59 -14.59
N GLN A 93 -23.29 -6.59 -15.42
CA GLN A 93 -22.60 -7.90 -15.38
C GLN A 93 -21.13 -7.79 -15.76
N SER A 94 -20.80 -7.02 -16.80
CA SER A 94 -19.42 -6.79 -17.21
C SER A 94 -18.61 -6.09 -16.10
N GLN A 95 -19.17 -5.05 -15.48
CA GLN A 95 -18.52 -4.33 -14.40
C GLN A 95 -18.29 -5.22 -13.17
N VAL A 96 -19.25 -6.08 -12.81
CA VAL A 96 -19.08 -7.03 -11.70
C VAL A 96 -17.96 -8.02 -11.98
N LEU A 97 -17.87 -8.56 -13.21
CA LEU A 97 -16.78 -9.46 -13.59
C LEU A 97 -15.42 -8.76 -13.57
N GLU A 98 -15.36 -7.52 -14.06
CA GLU A 98 -14.14 -6.72 -14.03
C GLU A 98 -13.68 -6.45 -12.59
N LEU A 99 -14.60 -6.03 -11.71
CA LEU A 99 -14.31 -5.79 -10.30
C LEU A 99 -13.87 -7.07 -9.59
N GLN A 100 -14.48 -8.21 -9.92
CA GLN A 100 -14.08 -9.50 -9.37
C GLN A 100 -12.65 -9.87 -9.80
N ALA A 101 -12.31 -9.70 -11.08
CA ALA A 101 -10.95 -9.93 -11.56
C ALA A 101 -9.92 -8.99 -10.90
N ARG A 102 -10.26 -7.71 -10.72
CA ARG A 102 -9.40 -6.76 -10.00
C ARG A 102 -9.20 -7.16 -8.53
N LEU A 103 -10.26 -7.63 -7.87
CA LEU A 103 -10.20 -8.08 -6.48
C LEU A 103 -9.34 -9.33 -6.33
N ASP A 104 -9.45 -10.28 -7.25
CA ASP A 104 -8.60 -11.49 -7.27
C ASP A 104 -7.11 -11.13 -7.47
N THR A 105 -6.81 -10.20 -8.39
CA THR A 105 -5.44 -9.69 -8.57
C THR A 105 -4.91 -9.02 -7.30
N LEU A 106 -5.71 -8.14 -6.67
CA LEU A 106 -5.31 -7.47 -5.42
C LEU A 106 -5.05 -8.48 -4.29
N GLN A 107 -5.84 -9.56 -4.21
CA GLN A 107 -5.60 -10.61 -3.23
C GLN A 107 -4.27 -11.33 -3.46
N GLN A 108 -3.94 -11.64 -4.73
CA GLN A 108 -2.65 -12.22 -5.08
C GLN A 108 -1.48 -11.30 -4.72
N ASP A 109 -1.60 -10.01 -5.01
CA ASP A 109 -0.59 -9.00 -4.69
C ASP A 109 -0.36 -8.87 -3.17
N ILE A 110 -1.45 -8.93 -2.38
CA ILE A 110 -1.38 -8.92 -0.91
C ILE A 110 -0.65 -10.17 -0.40
N GLU A 111 -0.96 -11.35 -0.93
CA GLU A 111 -0.29 -12.59 -0.54
C GLU A 111 1.19 -12.61 -0.91
N GLN A 112 1.54 -12.05 -2.08
CA GLN A 112 2.93 -11.92 -2.51
C GLN A 112 3.68 -10.96 -1.58
N THR A 113 3.11 -9.78 -1.32
CA THR A 113 3.68 -8.81 -0.38
C THR A 113 3.89 -9.41 1.00
N ARG A 114 2.91 -10.16 1.52
CA ARG A 114 3.02 -10.83 2.83
C ARG A 114 4.17 -11.84 2.87
N ARG A 115 4.35 -12.63 1.80
CA ARG A 115 5.48 -13.56 1.67
C ARG A 115 6.82 -12.81 1.65
N SER A 116 6.91 -11.72 0.89
CA SER A 116 8.12 -10.89 0.84
C SER A 116 8.47 -10.29 2.21
N ILE A 117 7.49 -9.74 2.93
CA ILE A 117 7.70 -9.21 4.29
C ILE A 117 8.24 -10.30 5.22
N THR A 118 7.65 -11.50 5.16
CA THR A 118 8.10 -12.63 5.99
C THR A 118 9.55 -13.01 5.65
N GLY A 119 9.91 -13.04 4.36
CA GLY A 119 11.27 -13.31 3.93
C GLY A 119 12.27 -12.24 4.40
N ILE A 120 11.89 -10.96 4.33
CA ILE A 120 12.72 -9.85 4.83
C ILE A 120 12.91 -9.95 6.34
N GLN A 121 11.86 -10.28 7.10
CA GLN A 121 11.96 -10.47 8.56
C GLN A 121 12.96 -11.58 8.91
N GLN A 122 12.91 -12.71 8.21
CA GLN A 122 13.88 -13.80 8.41
C GLN A 122 15.31 -13.36 8.09
N GLN A 123 15.52 -12.56 7.03
CA GLN A 123 16.84 -12.03 6.70
C GLN A 123 17.35 -11.06 7.77
N ILE A 124 16.49 -10.20 8.31
CA ILE A 124 16.84 -9.29 9.41
C ILE A 124 17.25 -10.07 10.65
N GLU A 125 16.49 -11.10 11.04
CA GLU A 125 16.81 -11.95 12.18
C GLU A 125 18.17 -12.66 11.99
N ALA A 126 18.42 -13.19 10.79
CA ALA A 126 19.70 -13.84 10.47
C ALA A 126 20.88 -12.85 10.55
N LEU A 127 20.72 -11.63 10.01
CA LEU A 127 21.75 -10.59 10.09
C LEU A 127 21.99 -10.15 11.54
N GLN A 128 20.93 -10.02 12.34
CA GLN A 128 21.06 -9.65 13.74
C GLN A 128 21.84 -10.72 14.54
N GLN A 129 21.59 -12.01 14.28
CA GLN A 129 22.34 -13.10 14.88
C GLN A 129 23.81 -13.11 14.45
N ALA A 130 24.08 -12.86 13.16
CA ALA A 130 25.44 -12.75 12.65
C ALA A 130 26.21 -11.62 13.34
N ILE A 131 25.61 -10.41 13.40
CA ILE A 131 26.21 -9.26 14.08
C ILE A 131 26.49 -9.55 15.55
N GLN A 132 25.57 -10.19 16.27
CA GLN A 132 25.77 -10.56 17.68
C GLN A 132 26.93 -11.55 17.85
N THR A 133 27.01 -12.54 16.96
CA THR A 133 28.07 -13.55 16.98
C THR A 133 29.44 -12.91 16.71
N ASP A 134 29.52 -12.05 15.70
CA ASP A 134 30.74 -11.33 15.36
C ASP A 134 31.17 -10.41 16.50
N ALA A 135 30.23 -9.66 17.10
CA ALA A 135 30.53 -8.78 18.22
C ALA A 135 31.09 -9.53 19.44
N GLU A 136 30.53 -10.70 19.76
CA GLU A 136 31.03 -11.54 20.84
C GLU A 136 32.42 -12.10 20.51
N THR A 137 32.64 -12.52 19.25
CA THR A 137 33.94 -13.00 18.78
C THR A 137 35.01 -11.91 18.91
N TYR A 138 34.74 -10.70 18.40
CA TYR A 138 35.66 -9.58 18.52
C TYR A 138 35.95 -9.20 19.98
N ARG A 139 34.94 -9.30 20.85
CA ARG A 139 35.13 -9.04 22.28
C ARG A 139 36.08 -10.06 22.91
N GLN A 140 35.95 -11.33 22.56
CA GLN A 140 36.84 -12.40 23.04
C GLN A 140 38.26 -12.22 22.51
N ASP A 141 38.39 -11.90 21.21
CA ASP A 141 39.69 -11.66 20.59
C ASP A 141 40.41 -10.46 21.21
N LEU A 142 39.69 -9.35 21.47
CA LEU A 142 40.24 -8.18 22.15
C LEU A 142 40.71 -8.52 23.57
N ALA A 143 39.91 -9.25 24.34
CA ALA A 143 40.30 -9.66 25.69
C ALA A 143 41.53 -10.59 25.69
N ALA A 144 41.63 -11.48 24.70
CA ALA A 144 42.80 -12.34 24.52
C ALA A 144 44.04 -11.50 24.20
N LEU A 145 43.92 -10.55 23.27
CA LEU A 145 45.01 -9.66 22.87
C LEU A 145 45.49 -8.78 24.04
N GLU A 146 44.58 -8.20 24.83
CA GLU A 146 44.91 -7.43 26.03
C GLU A 146 45.70 -8.27 27.05
N ASN A 147 45.32 -9.53 27.24
CA ASN A 147 46.03 -10.45 28.12
C ASN A 147 47.42 -10.80 27.58
N GLU A 148 47.55 -11.06 26.27
CA GLU A 148 48.85 -11.30 25.63
C GLU A 148 49.78 -10.08 25.76
N MET A 149 49.24 -8.88 25.52
CA MET A 149 50.00 -7.63 25.68
C MET A 149 50.50 -7.45 27.11
N THR A 150 49.64 -7.69 28.10
CA THR A 150 50.01 -7.64 29.53
C THR A 150 51.13 -8.63 29.86
N GLN A 151 51.07 -9.86 29.33
CA GLN A 151 52.12 -10.86 29.53
C GLN A 151 53.45 -10.46 28.88
N VAL A 152 53.40 -9.87 27.69
CA VAL A 152 54.58 -9.34 26.99
C VAL A 152 55.20 -8.20 27.80
N GLU A 153 54.39 -7.27 28.31
CA GLU A 153 54.87 -6.17 29.16
C GLU A 153 55.57 -6.68 30.42
N GLN A 154 54.96 -7.61 31.15
CA GLN A 154 55.57 -8.23 32.34
C GLN A 154 56.87 -8.96 32.02
N THR A 155 56.92 -9.65 30.87
CA THR A 155 58.13 -10.34 30.40
C THR A 155 59.23 -9.34 30.09
N LEU A 156 58.92 -8.24 29.40
CA LEU A 156 59.86 -7.18 29.09
C LEU A 156 60.42 -6.51 30.35
N GLU A 157 59.55 -6.19 31.32
CA GLU A 157 59.96 -5.59 32.59
C GLU A 157 60.88 -6.52 33.38
N THR A 158 60.57 -7.81 33.43
CA THR A 158 61.42 -8.84 34.04
C THR A 158 62.80 -8.89 33.37
N ARG A 159 62.83 -8.98 32.03
CA ARG A 159 64.09 -9.01 31.27
C ARG A 159 64.93 -7.76 31.46
N LEU A 160 64.30 -6.60 31.49
CA LEU A 160 64.99 -5.33 31.71
C LEU A 160 65.61 -5.28 33.11
N SER A 161 64.90 -5.76 34.14
CA SER A 161 65.42 -5.91 35.50
C SER A 161 66.61 -6.89 35.56
N GLU A 162 66.51 -8.06 34.93
CA GLU A 162 67.59 -9.05 34.83
C GLU A 162 68.85 -8.46 34.18
N ILE A 163 68.70 -7.74 33.06
CA ILE A 163 69.80 -7.09 32.36
C ILE A 163 70.45 -6.01 33.23
N ASN A 164 69.65 -5.17 33.90
CA ASN A 164 70.17 -4.13 34.78
C ASN A 164 70.96 -4.72 35.95
N LEU A 165 70.49 -5.82 36.55
CA LEU A 165 71.21 -6.53 37.59
C LEU A 165 72.52 -7.13 37.08
N ALA A 166 72.48 -7.80 35.92
CA ALA A 166 73.68 -8.36 35.29
C ALA A 166 74.73 -7.28 34.99
N LEU A 167 74.30 -6.11 34.52
CA LEU A 167 75.15 -4.97 34.22
C LEU A 167 75.76 -4.36 35.49
N GLN A 168 74.99 -4.25 36.58
CA GLN A 168 75.52 -3.84 37.89
C GLN A 168 76.58 -4.81 38.41
N ASN A 169 76.31 -6.12 38.35
CA ASN A 169 77.25 -7.15 38.77
C ASN A 169 78.54 -7.13 37.94
N ALA A 170 78.43 -6.96 36.62
CA ALA A 170 79.59 -6.84 35.74
C ALA A 170 80.45 -5.60 36.09
N ARG A 171 79.81 -4.46 36.39
CA ARG A 171 80.52 -3.25 36.85
C ARG A 171 81.24 -3.47 38.18
N ALA A 172 80.59 -4.10 39.15
CA ALA A 172 81.21 -4.41 40.45
C ALA A 172 82.41 -5.36 40.30
N ALA A 173 82.29 -6.38 39.45
CA ALA A 173 83.39 -7.31 39.16
C ALA A 173 84.58 -6.62 38.48
N LEU A 174 84.33 -5.65 37.58
CA LEU A 174 85.39 -4.84 36.98
C LEU A 174 86.07 -3.93 38.01
N ALA A 175 85.30 -3.29 38.89
CA ALA A 175 85.84 -2.43 39.95
C ALA A 175 86.75 -3.22 40.91
N ALA A 176 86.36 -4.45 41.29
CA ALA A 176 87.16 -5.32 42.15
C ALA A 176 88.50 -5.78 41.52
N ARG A 177 88.62 -5.72 40.19
CA ARG A 177 89.86 -6.06 39.47
C ARG A 177 90.82 -4.88 39.30
N GLN A 178 90.38 -3.66 39.56
CA GLN A 178 91.28 -2.52 39.51
C GLN A 178 92.21 -2.58 40.74
N PRO A 179 93.55 -2.56 40.55
CA PRO A 179 94.47 -2.50 41.67
C PRO A 179 94.20 -1.21 42.45
N THR A 180 94.01 -1.32 43.77
CA THR A 180 93.90 -0.14 44.63
C THR A 180 95.11 0.75 44.38
N PRO A 181 94.94 2.02 43.99
CA PRO A 181 96.07 2.92 43.84
C PRO A 181 96.83 2.93 45.18
N PRO A 182 98.18 2.86 45.17
CA PRO A 182 98.95 3.01 46.39
C PRO A 182 98.55 4.33 47.07
N PRO A 183 98.48 4.38 48.41
CA PRO A 183 98.00 5.55 49.14
C PRO A 183 98.84 6.78 48.76
N ALA A 184 98.27 7.64 47.92
CA ALA A 184 98.89 8.91 47.55
C ALA A 184 98.64 9.91 48.67
N ALA A 185 99.72 10.58 49.09
CA ALA A 185 99.72 11.60 50.12
C ALA A 185 98.74 12.73 49.77
N VAL A 186 97.99 13.15 50.79
CA VAL A 186 96.99 14.22 50.74
C VAL A 186 97.66 15.56 50.42
N SER A 187 97.23 16.20 49.33
CA SER A 187 97.35 17.65 49.14
C SER A 187 95.94 18.24 48.93
N PRO A 188 95.61 19.36 49.60
CA PRO A 188 94.35 20.08 49.46
C PRO A 188 94.39 21.08 48.30
N ASP A 189 93.22 21.65 48.00
CA ASP A 189 92.90 22.66 46.97
C ASP A 189 92.84 22.11 45.53
N ASP A 190 91.90 22.49 44.66
CA ASP A 190 91.32 23.83 44.48
C ASP A 190 90.00 23.77 43.66
N SER A 191 89.12 24.75 43.92
CA SER A 191 88.10 25.40 43.05
C SER A 191 87.29 24.58 42.02
N SER A 192 85.97 24.48 42.20
CA SER A 192 84.93 25.40 41.68
C SER A 192 85.00 25.65 40.16
N SER A 193 84.05 25.07 39.42
CA SER A 193 83.64 25.61 38.12
C SER A 193 82.15 25.38 37.91
N ASP A 194 81.42 26.49 38.09
CA ASP A 194 80.16 26.80 37.43
C ASP A 194 80.17 26.40 35.96
N SER A 195 79.01 25.94 35.46
CA SER A 195 78.51 26.24 34.11
C SER A 195 77.04 25.85 34.05
N ASP A 196 76.19 26.87 34.23
CA ASP A 196 74.85 26.92 33.67
C ASP A 196 74.87 26.58 32.17
N ASP A 197 73.97 25.70 31.71
CA ASP A 197 73.49 25.80 30.33
C ASP A 197 72.00 25.45 30.25
N LYS A 198 71.22 26.51 30.04
CA LYS A 198 69.82 26.47 29.62
C LYS A 198 69.82 26.24 28.11
N SER A 199 68.94 25.40 27.58
CA SER A 199 68.17 25.75 26.36
C SER A 199 67.14 24.69 25.97
N ASP A 200 65.99 25.21 25.58
CA ASP A 200 65.09 24.76 24.51
C ASP A 200 64.56 23.33 24.48
N SER A 201 63.23 23.20 24.46
CA SER A 201 62.51 23.26 23.18
C SER A 201 61.03 22.98 23.39
N SER A 202 60.23 24.00 23.09
CA SER A 202 58.79 23.94 22.86
C SER A 202 58.45 23.13 21.61
N ARG A 203 57.64 22.07 21.73
CA ARG A 203 56.96 21.44 20.60
C ARG A 203 55.45 21.39 20.84
N ALA A 204 54.75 22.28 20.14
CA ALA A 204 53.31 22.29 19.97
C ALA A 204 52.98 21.56 18.66
N GLU A 205 52.21 20.49 18.75
CA GLU A 205 51.47 19.85 17.65
C GLU A 205 50.04 19.70 18.19
N LYS A 206 49.07 20.54 17.80
CA LYS A 206 48.26 20.53 16.56
C LYS A 206 47.68 19.15 16.23
N GLU A 207 46.36 19.06 16.31
CA GLU A 207 45.42 18.30 15.44
C GLU A 207 44.02 18.79 15.88
N ASP A 208 43.36 19.71 15.15
CA ASP A 208 42.59 19.52 13.90
C ASP A 208 41.70 18.27 13.94
N GLU A 209 40.43 18.43 14.30
CA GLU A 209 39.28 17.68 13.76
C GLU A 209 37.99 18.18 14.42
N ASP A 210 37.15 18.92 13.68
CA ASP A 210 35.69 18.88 13.84
C ASP A 210 35.03 19.76 12.77
N ALA A 211 34.94 19.20 11.58
CA ALA A 211 34.09 19.69 10.50
C ALA A 211 33.38 18.50 9.88
N LYS A 212 32.13 18.25 10.30
CA LYS A 212 31.07 17.58 9.51
C LYS A 212 29.81 17.46 10.34
N GLU A 213 28.81 18.29 10.04
CA GLU A 213 27.46 17.77 9.83
C GLU A 213 26.66 18.75 8.96
N LYS A 214 26.62 18.45 7.66
CA LYS A 214 25.59 18.94 6.76
C LYS A 214 24.48 17.89 6.79
N GLU A 215 23.28 18.28 7.21
CA GLU A 215 22.07 17.57 6.80
C GLU A 215 21.14 18.50 6.05
N ASP A 216 21.13 18.28 4.75
CA ASP A 216 20.17 18.75 3.77
C ASP A 216 18.76 18.29 4.16
N LYS A 217 17.91 19.23 4.59
CA LYS A 217 16.46 19.04 4.55
C LYS A 217 15.97 19.39 3.16
N LYS A 218 16.00 18.34 2.32
CA LYS A 218 15.42 18.29 0.97
C LYS A 218 13.91 18.46 1.04
N ASP A 219 13.45 19.35 0.17
CA ASP A 219 12.08 19.71 -0.13
C ASP A 219 11.19 18.48 -0.32
N LYS A 220 10.02 18.53 0.31
CA LYS A 220 8.94 17.59 0.09
C LYS A 220 7.91 18.31 -0.78
N ASP A 221 7.94 17.94 -2.06
CA ASP A 221 6.94 18.29 -3.06
C ASP A 221 5.54 17.91 -2.57
N GLU A 222 4.68 18.92 -2.41
CA GLU A 222 3.23 18.75 -2.38
C GLU A 222 2.71 19.04 -3.79
N HIS A 223 2.39 17.96 -4.50
CA HIS A 223 1.65 18.00 -5.75
C HIS A 223 0.38 17.18 -5.53
N ASP A 224 -0.68 17.87 -5.10
CA ASP A 224 -2.05 17.37 -5.14
C ASP A 224 -2.74 18.07 -6.33
N ASP A 225 -2.99 17.29 -7.39
CA ASP A 225 -3.96 17.55 -8.45
C ASP A 225 -5.09 16.51 -8.32
#